data_AF-A0A7V9TF78-F1
#
_entry.id   AF-A0A7V9TF78-F1
#
_cell.length_a   1.000
_cell.length_b   1.000
_cell.length_c   1.000
_cell.angle_alpha   90.00
_cell.angle_beta   90.00
_cell.angle_gamma   90.00
#
_symmetry.space_group_name_H-M   'P 1'
#
loop_
_entity.id
_entity.type
_entity.pdbx_description
1 polymer ?
#
loop_
_entity_poly.entity_id
_entity_poly.type
_entity_poly.pdbx_seq_one_letter_code
_entity_poly.pdbx_strand_id
1 'polypeptide(L)'
;MEERRIRIPLSPQAQTAFSKPIVGRGGHQTLLRRLQGQIQDGVLEISSADMEKMLRYMLSYGSGGFQQRFAAAAGRKTARKKR
;
A
#
# COMPACT_ATOMS: atom_id res chain seq x y z
N MET A 1 4.85 -3.02 -25.16
CA MET A 1 4.29 -1.89 -24.40
C MET A 1 5.25 -1.61 -23.26
N GLU A 2 5.76 -0.39 -23.15
CA GLU A 2 6.72 -0.04 -22.09
C GLU A 2 5.98 0.03 -20.76
N GLU A 3 6.15 -0.98 -19.90
CA GLU A 3 5.58 -0.97 -18.55
C GLU A 3 6.24 0.15 -17.74
N ARG A 4 5.58 1.31 -17.69
CA ARG A 4 6.01 2.42 -16.83
C ARG A 4 5.96 1.97 -15.38
N ARG A 5 7.14 1.83 -14.77
CA ARG A 5 7.32 1.61 -13.34
C ARG A 5 7.36 2.95 -12.62
N ILE A 6 6.62 3.05 -11.54
CA ILE A 6 6.52 4.22 -10.67
C ILE A 6 7.23 3.87 -9.37
N ARG A 7 8.14 4.76 -8.95
CA ARG A 7 8.86 4.65 -7.69
C ARG A 7 8.18 5.51 -6.65
N ILE A 8 7.71 4.90 -5.57
CA ILE A 8 7.03 5.59 -4.48
C ILE A 8 7.90 5.46 -3.22
N PRO A 9 8.55 6.54 -2.75
CA PRO A 9 9.25 6.49 -1.47
C PRO A 9 8.23 6.28 -0.33
N LEU A 10 8.47 5.28 0.51
CA LEU A 10 7.62 4.93 1.62
C LEU A 10 8.11 5.60 2.91
N SER A 11 7.18 6.19 3.66
CA SER A 11 7.48 6.67 5.01
C SER A 11 7.88 5.50 5.95
N PRO A 12 8.63 5.75 7.03
CA PRO A 12 8.96 4.72 8.02
C PRO A 12 7.73 4.00 8.60
N GLN A 13 6.62 4.73 8.77
CA GLN A 13 5.35 4.16 9.22
C GLN A 13 4.76 3.21 8.19
N ALA A 14 4.83 3.56 6.90
CA ALA A 14 4.38 2.72 5.81
C ALA A 14 5.23 1.46 5.68
N GLN A 15 6.55 1.60 5.76
CA GLN A 15 7.47 0.45 5.76
C GLN A 15 7.13 -0.51 6.90
N THR A 16 6.95 0.01 8.13
CA THR A 16 6.51 -0.80 9.28
C THR A 16 5.15 -1.47 9.04
N ALA A 17 4.22 -0.75 8.42
CA ALA A 17 2.90 -1.27 8.05
C ALA A 17 2.98 -2.40 7.02
N PHE A 18 3.86 -2.26 6.03
CA PHE A 18 4.17 -3.28 5.04
C PHE A 18 5.01 -4.42 5.64
N SER A 19 5.78 -4.24 6.71
CA SER A 19 6.48 -5.36 7.36
C SER A 19 5.57 -6.30 8.15
N LYS A 20 4.32 -5.88 8.45
CA LYS A 20 3.39 -6.71 9.20
C LYS A 20 2.92 -7.93 8.39
N PRO A 21 2.90 -9.14 8.98
CA PRO A 21 2.45 -10.34 8.29
C PRO A 21 1.02 -10.17 7.78
N ILE A 22 0.79 -10.66 6.56
CA ILE A 22 -0.50 -10.61 5.89
C ILE A 22 -1.22 -11.93 6.18
N VAL A 23 -2.19 -11.90 7.09
CA VAL A 23 -2.98 -13.08 7.48
C VAL A 23 -4.21 -13.20 6.58
N GLY A 24 -4.48 -14.42 6.12
CA GLY A 24 -5.63 -14.76 5.27
C GLY A 24 -5.29 -15.01 3.80
N ARG A 25 -6.27 -15.54 3.06
CA ARG A 25 -6.19 -15.84 1.62
C ARG A 25 -7.31 -15.10 0.90
N GLY A 26 -6.97 -14.32 -0.11
CA GLY A 26 -7.91 -13.50 -0.87
C GLY A 26 -7.15 -12.55 -1.80
N GLY A 27 -7.82 -12.02 -2.82
CA GLY A 27 -7.18 -11.19 -3.86
C GLY A 27 -6.43 -9.97 -3.29
N HIS A 28 -6.93 -9.42 -2.19
CA HIS A 28 -6.30 -8.30 -1.50
C HIS A 28 -5.03 -8.71 -0.73
N GLN A 29 -5.04 -9.85 -0.03
CA GLN A 29 -3.83 -10.37 0.60
C GLN A 29 -2.77 -10.72 -0.45
N THR A 30 -3.18 -11.25 -1.61
CA THR A 30 -2.27 -11.54 -2.73
C THR A 30 -1.61 -10.28 -3.26
N LEU A 31 -2.37 -9.20 -3.48
CA LEU A 31 -1.83 -7.92 -3.90
C LEU A 31 -0.83 -7.37 -2.87
N LEU A 32 -1.18 -7.40 -1.58
CA LEU A 32 -0.30 -6.90 -0.53
C LEU A 32 1.03 -7.67 -0.43
N ARG A 33 1.02 -9.00 -0.60
CA ARG A 33 2.25 -9.81 -0.61
C ARG A 33 3.12 -9.47 -1.83
N ARG A 34 2.49 -9.24 -2.98
CA ARG A 34 3.17 -8.81 -4.20
C ARG A 34 3.81 -7.43 -4.01
N LEU A 35 3.09 -6.48 -3.40
CA LEU A 35 3.60 -5.14 -3.09
C LEU A 35 4.76 -5.22 -2.07
N GLN A 36 4.66 -6.04 -1.03
CA GLN A 36 5.77 -6.27 -0.09
C GLN A 36 7.05 -6.73 -0.81
N GLY A 37 6.93 -7.66 -1.77
CA GLY A 37 8.06 -8.14 -2.57
C GLY A 37 8.62 -7.12 -3.56
N GLN A 38 7.90 -6.03 -3.81
CA GLN A 38 8.31 -4.93 -4.68
C GLN A 38 8.89 -3.73 -3.92
N ILE A 39 8.96 -3.81 -2.59
CA ILE A 39 9.60 -2.79 -1.76
C ILE A 39 11.09 -3.13 -1.64
N GLN A 40 11.94 -2.22 -2.09
CA GLN A 40 13.40 -2.30 -1.92
C GLN A 40 13.89 -0.97 -1.35
N ASP A 41 14.71 -1.02 -0.30
CA ASP A 41 15.30 0.15 0.36
C ASP A 41 14.30 1.27 0.71
N GLY A 42 13.09 0.88 1.11
CA GLY A 42 12.03 1.83 1.45
C GLY A 42 11.36 2.50 0.25
N VAL A 43 11.62 2.02 -0.97
CA VAL A 43 10.98 2.46 -2.20
C VAL A 43 10.12 1.34 -2.75
N LEU A 44 8.84 1.62 -2.99
CA LEU A 44 7.94 0.70 -3.69
C LEU A 44 8.05 0.93 -5.19
N GLU A 45 8.50 -0.08 -5.93
CA GLU A 45 8.47 -0.08 -7.40
C GLU A 45 7.21 -0.79 -7.90
N ILE A 46 6.25 -0.02 -8.41
CA ILE A 46 4.96 -0.55 -8.85
C ILE A 46 4.70 -0.22 -10.32
N SER A 47 4.10 -1.14 -11.07
CA SER A 47 3.63 -0.83 -12.43
C SER A 47 2.37 0.02 -12.39
N SER A 48 2.10 0.76 -13.46
CA SER A 48 0.85 1.53 -13.61
C SER A 48 -0.40 0.67 -13.41
N ALA A 49 -0.40 -0.58 -13.90
CA ALA A 49 -1.52 -1.51 -13.74
C ALA A 49 -1.73 -1.95 -12.28
N ASP A 50 -0.65 -2.23 -11.55
CA ASP A 50 -0.74 -2.58 -10.13
C ASP A 50 -1.11 -1.35 -9.27
N MET A 51 -0.67 -0.15 -9.67
CA MET A 51 -1.09 1.11 -9.04
C MET A 51 -2.59 1.38 -9.22
N GLU A 52 -3.14 1.16 -10.41
CA GLU A 52 -4.57 1.33 -10.65
C GLU A 52 -5.40 0.34 -9.82
N LYS A 53 -4.97 -0.93 -9.75
CA LYS A 53 -5.61 -1.92 -8.86
C LYS A 53 -5.58 -1.46 -7.41
N MET A 54 -4.43 -0.98 -6.94
CA MET A 54 -4.24 -0.52 -5.58
C MET A 54 -5.14 0.68 -5.25
N LEU A 55 -5.23 1.67 -6.15
CA LEU A 55 -6.15 2.82 -6.01
C LEU A 55 -7.61 2.36 -5.98
N ARG A 56 -7.99 1.42 -6.85
CA ARG A 56 -9.33 0.83 -6.89
C ARG A 56 -9.66 0.15 -5.56
N TYR A 57 -8.74 -0.64 -5.01
CA TYR A 57 -8.91 -1.25 -3.68
C TYR A 57 -9.01 -0.20 -2.56
N MET A 58 -8.25 0.89 -2.64
CA MET A 58 -8.26 1.96 -1.65
C MET A 58 -9.57 2.78 -1.66
N LEU A 59 -10.19 2.92 -2.83
CA LEU A 59 -11.47 3.61 -3.03
C LEU A 59 -12.68 2.70 -2.76
N SER A 60 -12.60 1.42 -3.11
CA SER A 60 -13.71 0.47 -2.93
C SER A 60 -13.85 -0.07 -1.51
N TYR A 61 -12.78 -0.09 -0.70
CA TYR A 61 -12.82 -0.59 0.68
C TYR A 61 -12.65 0.54 1.67
N GLY A 62 -13.76 0.96 2.30
CA GLY A 62 -13.75 1.93 3.39
C GLY A 62 -12.97 1.43 4.62
N SER A 63 -12.16 2.32 5.21
CA SER A 63 -11.59 2.29 6.56
C SER A 63 -11.04 0.94 7.09
N GLY A 64 -10.54 0.08 6.21
CA GLY A 64 -9.88 -1.17 6.60
C GLY A 64 -8.41 -0.94 6.98
N GLY A 65 -7.77 -1.96 7.58
CA GLY A 65 -6.34 -1.92 7.92
C GLY A 65 -5.42 -1.62 6.73
N PHE A 66 -5.87 -1.87 5.50
CA PHE A 66 -5.19 -1.47 4.26
C PHE A 66 -5.08 0.05 4.09
N GLN A 67 -6.17 0.78 4.34
CA GLN A 67 -6.17 2.25 4.23
C GLN A 67 -5.24 2.87 5.29
N GLN A 68 -5.09 2.27 6.47
CA GLN A 68 -4.10 2.74 7.45
C GLN A 68 -2.66 2.54 6.96
N ARG A 69 -2.36 1.38 6.37
CA ARG A 69 -1.02 1.10 5.81
C ARG A 69 -0.71 2.04 4.64
N PHE A 70 -1.70 2.33 3.81
CA PHE A 70 -1.54 3.18 2.64
C PHE A 70 -1.60 4.68 2.94
N ALA A 71 -2.43 5.13 3.88
CA ALA A 71 -2.44 6.52 4.36
C ALA A 71 -1.10 6.90 5.00
N ALA A 72 -0.48 5.96 5.71
CA ALA A 72 0.89 6.11 6.21
C ALA A 72 1.90 6.28 5.05
N ALA A 73 1.72 5.54 3.94
CA ALA A 73 2.56 5.68 2.74
C ALA A 73 2.34 7.02 2.03
N ALA A 74 1.09 7.45 1.92
CA ALA A 74 0.67 8.67 1.24
C ALA A 74 0.87 9.95 2.09
N GLY A 75 1.43 9.86 3.29
CA GLY A 75 1.70 11.02 4.15
C GLY A 75 0.46 11.76 4.66
N ARG A 76 -0.75 11.20 4.50
CA ARG A 76 -1.96 11.78 5.09
C ARG A 76 -1.97 11.46 6.58
N LYS A 77 -1.64 12.47 7.39
CA LYS A 77 -2.00 12.51 8.81
C LYS A 77 -3.52 12.30 8.90
N THR A 78 -3.97 11.08 9.14
CA THR A 78 -5.35 10.85 9.56
C THR A 78 -5.51 11.52 10.90
N ALA A 79 -6.10 12.71 10.90
CA ALA A 79 -6.42 13.46 12.10
C ALA A 79 -7.31 12.57 12.99
N ARG A 80 -6.72 12.02 14.05
CA ARG A 80 -7.43 11.36 15.13
C ARG A 80 -8.23 12.44 15.86
N LYS A 81 -9.48 12.65 15.49
CA LYS A 81 -10.44 13.42 16.31
C LYS A 81 -10.72 12.55 17.55
N LYS A 82 -9.99 12.84 18.63
CA LYS A 82 -10.26 12.28 19.96
C LYS A 82 -11.48 13.03 20.50
N ARG A 83 -12.44 12.25 21.00
CA ARG A 83 -13.66 12.70 21.70
C ARG A 83 -13.32 13.55 22.91
#